data_AF-A0A5S9M7U7-F1
#
_entry.id   AF-A0A5S9M7U7-F1
#
_cell.length_a   1.000
_cell.length_b   1.000
_cell.length_c   1.000
_cell.angle_alpha   90.00
_cell.angle_beta   90.00
_cell.angle_gamma   90.00
#
_symmetry.space_group_name_H-M   'P 1'
#
loop_
_entity.id
_entity.type
_entity.pdbx_description
1 polymer ?
#
loop_
_entity_poly.entity_id
_entity_poly.type
_entity_poly.pdbx_seq_one_letter_code
_entity_poly.pdbx_strand_id
1 'polypeptide(L)'
;MGMGDIDLRHRIAKRAAQENEDGMIVNLGIGIPTLAAEYIPAHYEVWLHAENGIMGAGGSPVQGEEDPNLCNAGGFPITLTKGGSYMDSTTAFGIIRKGMLDMTILGALEVSSHGDLANWIVPGKRVPGMGGAIELAQKSEKGGGRDEPPG
;
A
#
# COMPACT_ATOMS: atom_id res chain seq x y z
N MET A 1 -9.43 25.28 9.93
CA MET A 1 -9.09 23.96 9.35
C MET A 1 -8.70 23.05 10.51
N GLY A 2 -9.48 22.14 11.06
CA GLY A 2 -10.83 21.63 10.78
C GLY A 2 -10.85 20.23 11.37
N MET A 3 -11.01 20.08 12.70
CA MET A 3 -10.98 18.78 13.41
C MET A 3 -11.86 17.70 12.73
N GLY A 4 -12.96 18.09 12.10
CA GLY A 4 -13.84 17.17 11.36
C GLY A 4 -13.23 16.51 10.12
N ASP A 5 -12.17 17.08 9.53
CA ASP A 5 -11.46 16.49 8.38
C ASP A 5 -10.50 15.38 8.84
N ILE A 6 -9.89 15.55 10.01
CA ILE A 6 -9.07 14.53 10.67
C ILE A 6 -9.94 13.33 11.03
N ASP A 7 -11.08 13.58 11.69
CA ASP A 7 -12.02 12.52 12.07
C ASP A 7 -12.54 11.73 10.86
N LEU A 8 -12.78 12.42 9.73
CA LEU A 8 -13.21 11.78 8.49
C LEU A 8 -12.12 10.84 7.92
N ARG A 9 -10.87 11.30 7.85
CA ARG A 9 -9.75 10.49 7.35
C ARG A 9 -9.54 9.24 8.19
N HIS A 10 -9.58 9.36 9.52
CA HIS A 10 -9.47 8.21 10.43
C HIS A 10 -10.66 7.25 10.30
N ARG A 11 -11.88 7.76 10.06
CA ARG A 11 -13.04 6.90 9.80
C ARG A 11 -12.89 6.08 8.51
N ILE A 12 -12.40 6.70 7.43
CA ILE A 12 -12.13 6.00 6.17
C ILE A 12 -11.02 4.96 6.38
N ALA A 13 -9.91 5.33 7.02
CA ALA A 13 -8.81 4.41 7.31
C ALA A 13 -9.26 3.21 8.15
N LYS A 14 -10.04 3.42 9.21
CA LYS A 14 -10.61 2.34 10.03
C LYS A 14 -11.50 1.39 9.23
N ARG A 15 -12.33 1.93 8.33
CA ARG A 15 -13.16 1.09 7.46
C ARG A 15 -12.30 0.31 6.47
N ALA A 16 -11.33 0.95 5.83
CA ALA A 16 -10.42 0.31 4.89
C ALA A 16 -9.58 -0.80 5.55
N ALA A 17 -9.17 -0.62 6.80
CA ALA A 17 -8.42 -1.62 7.55
C ALA A 17 -9.19 -2.94 7.74
N GLN A 18 -10.53 -2.90 7.78
CA GLN A 18 -11.39 -4.09 7.87
C GLN A 18 -11.38 -4.94 6.60
N GLU A 19 -10.79 -4.46 5.50
CA GLU A 19 -10.64 -5.25 4.28
C GLU A 19 -9.48 -6.25 4.37
N ASN A 20 -8.57 -6.10 5.34
CA ASN A 20 -7.45 -7.02 5.56
C ASN A 20 -7.91 -8.31 6.24
N GLU A 21 -7.20 -9.38 5.93
CA GLU A 21 -7.31 -10.69 6.57
C GLU A 21 -5.92 -11.17 6.99
N ASP A 22 -5.88 -12.14 7.91
CA ASP A 22 -4.64 -12.73 8.38
C ASP A 22 -3.86 -13.39 7.22
N GLY A 23 -2.55 -13.13 7.13
CA GLY A 23 -1.67 -13.67 6.10
C GLY A 23 -1.67 -12.93 4.75
N MET A 24 -2.44 -11.85 4.58
CA MET A 24 -2.47 -11.09 3.33
C MET A 24 -1.15 -10.34 3.05
N ILE A 25 -0.77 -10.28 1.77
CA ILE A 25 0.26 -9.41 1.21
C ILE A 25 -0.41 -8.19 0.58
N VAL A 26 -0.11 -7.01 1.12
CA VAL A 26 -0.87 -5.79 0.83
C VAL A 26 0.06 -4.67 0.39
N ASN A 27 -0.35 -3.89 -0.60
CA ASN A 27 0.30 -2.64 -0.96
C ASN A 27 -0.59 -1.44 -0.63
N LEU A 28 -0.01 -0.43 0.02
CA LEU A 28 -0.74 0.74 0.50
C LEU A 28 -0.17 2.02 -0.11
N GLY A 29 -1.02 2.75 -0.83
CA GLY A 29 -0.70 4.08 -1.32
C GLY A 29 -0.53 5.11 -0.19
N ILE A 30 0.16 6.20 -0.48
CA ILE A 30 0.43 7.26 0.51
C ILE A 30 -0.88 7.91 0.99
N GLY A 31 -0.96 8.24 2.28
CA GLY A 31 -2.03 9.03 2.87
C GLY A 31 -3.01 8.19 3.70
N ILE A 32 -4.30 8.21 3.33
CA ILE A 32 -5.32 7.39 4.01
C ILE A 32 -5.00 5.89 3.93
N PRO A 33 -4.49 5.32 2.83
CA PRO A 33 -4.18 3.88 2.79
C PRO A 33 -3.07 3.49 3.76
N THR A 34 -1.96 4.22 3.82
CA THR A 34 -0.92 4.00 4.85
C THR A 34 -1.46 4.16 6.28
N LEU A 35 -2.39 5.10 6.51
CA LEU A 35 -3.04 5.27 7.81
C LEU A 35 -3.91 4.06 8.20
N ALA A 36 -4.44 3.31 7.22
CA ALA A 36 -5.22 2.11 7.49
C ALA A 36 -4.38 1.00 8.15
N ALA A 37 -3.05 0.98 7.93
CA ALA A 37 -2.16 0.01 8.57
C ALA A 37 -2.18 0.09 10.10
N GLU A 38 -2.36 1.29 10.66
CA GLU A 38 -2.44 1.52 12.11
C GLU A 38 -3.69 0.91 12.76
N TYR A 39 -4.70 0.58 11.96
CA TYR A 39 -5.98 0.01 12.41
C TYR A 39 -6.11 -1.47 12.11
N ILE A 40 -5.10 -2.10 11.52
CA ILE A 40 -5.07 -3.55 11.33
C ILE A 40 -4.99 -4.20 12.73
N PRO A 41 -5.85 -5.19 13.02
CA PRO A 41 -5.79 -5.88 14.31
C PRO A 41 -4.41 -6.50 14.54
N ALA A 42 -3.85 -6.30 15.74
CA ALA A 42 -2.48 -6.74 16.06
C ALA A 42 -2.26 -8.26 16.00
N HIS A 43 -3.33 -9.05 15.92
CA HIS A 43 -3.25 -10.51 15.78
C HIS A 43 -3.24 -10.97 14.32
N TYR A 44 -3.39 -10.06 13.35
CA TYR A 44 -3.23 -10.38 11.93
C TYR A 44 -1.77 -10.19 11.52
N GLU A 45 -1.23 -11.18 10.82
CA GLU A 45 0.06 -11.12 10.16
C GLU A 45 -0.11 -10.62 8.73
N VAL A 46 -0.22 -9.30 8.57
CA VAL A 46 -0.29 -8.65 7.24
C VAL A 46 1.11 -8.23 6.78
N TRP A 47 1.48 -8.64 5.58
CA TRP A 47 2.75 -8.31 4.95
C TRP A 47 2.62 -7.08 4.06
N LEU A 48 3.25 -5.98 4.45
CA LEU A 48 3.24 -4.75 3.66
C LEU A 48 4.34 -4.79 2.59
N HIS A 49 3.93 -4.80 1.33
CA HIS A 49 4.79 -4.68 0.15
C HIS A 49 4.93 -3.21 -0.26
N ALA A 50 6.15 -2.75 -0.51
CA ALA A 50 6.44 -1.43 -1.09
C ALA A 50 7.14 -1.55 -2.45
N GLU A 51 6.66 -0.79 -3.43
CA GLU A 51 7.11 -0.83 -4.83
C GLU A 51 8.59 -0.49 -5.03
N ASN A 52 9.20 0.17 -4.05
CA ASN A 52 10.63 0.48 -4.02
C ASN A 52 11.51 -0.70 -3.55
N GLY A 53 10.96 -1.91 -3.39
CA GLY A 53 11.75 -3.13 -3.20
C GLY A 53 11.72 -3.71 -1.79
N ILE A 54 10.62 -3.54 -1.05
CA ILE A 54 10.52 -4.00 0.34
C ILE A 54 9.32 -4.94 0.48
N MET A 55 9.54 -6.08 1.12
CA MET A 55 8.48 -6.95 1.65
C MET A 55 8.58 -6.98 3.16
N GLY A 56 7.48 -6.69 3.86
CA GLY A 56 7.47 -6.55 5.31
C GLY A 56 7.86 -5.15 5.78
N ALA A 57 7.35 -4.11 5.11
CA ALA A 57 7.50 -2.74 5.58
C ALA A 57 6.83 -2.58 6.96
N GLY A 58 7.56 -2.00 7.91
CA GLY A 58 7.07 -1.68 9.25
C GLY A 58 6.60 -0.22 9.38
N GLY A 59 6.29 0.16 10.62
CA GLY A 59 5.94 1.55 10.96
C GLY A 59 7.14 2.49 10.95
N SER A 60 6.92 3.75 11.32
CA SER A 60 7.98 4.74 11.47
C SER A 60 9.00 4.31 12.53
N PRO A 61 10.30 4.55 12.30
CA PRO A 61 11.34 4.29 13.28
C PRO A 61 11.21 5.22 14.49
N VAL A 62 11.85 4.84 15.59
CA VAL A 62 12.04 5.73 16.73
C VAL A 62 12.89 6.93 16.29
N GLN A 63 12.56 8.12 16.81
CA GLN A 63 13.30 9.33 16.50
C GLN A 63 14.79 9.16 16.81
N GLY A 64 15.66 9.40 15.82
CA GLY A 64 17.12 9.22 15.92
C GLY A 64 17.62 7.83 15.50
N GLU A 65 16.74 6.88 15.22
CA GLU A 65 17.06 5.55 14.71
C GLU A 65 16.72 5.39 13.22
N GLU A 66 16.53 6.50 12.50
CA GLU A 66 16.25 6.49 11.07
C GLU A 66 17.45 5.96 10.25
N ASP A 67 17.20 4.97 9.39
CA ASP A 67 18.17 4.55 8.37
C ASP A 67 17.92 5.38 7.08
N PRO A 68 18.90 6.16 6.60
CA PRO A 68 18.74 6.99 5.41
C PRO A 68 18.51 6.17 4.11
N ASN A 69 18.77 4.87 4.13
CA ASN A 69 18.55 3.97 2.99
C ASN A 69 17.22 3.20 3.08
N LEU A 70 16.46 3.36 4.17
CA LEU A 70 15.21 2.63 4.40
C LEU A 70 14.01 3.59 4.46
N CYS A 71 13.32 3.70 3.34
CA CYS A 71 12.10 4.50 3.24
C CYS A 71 10.99 3.74 2.52
N ASN A 72 9.74 4.19 2.70
CA ASN A 72 8.62 3.72 1.90
C ASN A 72 8.59 4.40 0.52
N ALA A 73 7.62 4.02 -0.32
CA ALA A 73 7.43 4.60 -1.65
C ALA A 73 7.21 6.14 -1.67
N GLY A 74 6.80 6.72 -0.54
CA GLY A 74 6.66 8.17 -0.37
C GLY A 74 7.93 8.89 0.11
N GLY A 75 9.03 8.16 0.33
CA GLY A 75 10.28 8.72 0.83
C GLY A 75 10.31 8.96 2.34
N PHE A 76 9.33 8.47 3.10
CA PHE A 76 9.33 8.57 4.56
C PHE A 76 10.12 7.42 5.19
N PRO A 77 10.93 7.66 6.24
CA PRO A 77 11.64 6.60 6.97
C PRO A 77 10.69 5.57 7.54
N ILE A 78 11.05 4.30 7.41
CA ILE A 78 10.31 3.16 7.96
C ILE A 78 11.25 2.17 8.65
N THR A 79 10.66 1.20 9.34
CA THR A 79 11.34 0.01 9.85
C THR A 79 11.08 -1.20 8.94
N LEU A 80 11.80 -2.30 9.18
CA LEU A 80 11.55 -3.59 8.54
C LEU A 80 10.99 -4.57 9.59
N THR A 81 9.90 -5.27 9.28
CA THR A 81 9.35 -6.30 10.17
C THR A 81 10.26 -7.53 10.20
N LYS A 82 10.13 -8.35 11.25
CA LYS A 82 10.87 -9.61 11.36
C LYS A 82 10.53 -10.52 10.18
N GLY A 83 11.55 -10.97 9.45
CA GLY A 83 11.38 -11.80 8.25
C GLY A 83 11.17 -10.98 6.96
N GLY A 84 11.15 -9.65 7.05
CA GLY A 84 11.14 -8.77 5.88
C GLY A 84 12.36 -8.95 4.99
N SER A 85 12.22 -8.59 3.71
CA SER A 85 13.27 -8.74 2.71
C SER A 85 13.34 -7.55 1.76
N TYR A 86 14.52 -7.38 1.16
CA TYR A 86 14.80 -6.41 0.12
C TYR A 86 14.88 -7.10 -1.24
N MET A 87 14.45 -6.40 -2.28
CA MET A 87 14.50 -6.87 -3.66
C MET A 87 14.71 -5.69 -4.62
N ASP A 88 15.18 -5.99 -5.83
CA ASP A 88 15.27 -4.95 -6.87
C ASP A 88 13.88 -4.56 -7.38
N SER A 89 13.80 -3.38 -8.03
CA SER A 89 12.53 -2.89 -8.57
C SER A 89 11.93 -3.84 -9.61
N THR A 90 12.76 -4.55 -10.38
CA THR A 90 12.28 -5.52 -11.38
C THR A 90 11.46 -6.62 -10.71
N THR A 91 11.94 -7.11 -9.57
CA THR A 91 11.29 -8.15 -8.76
C THR A 91 10.05 -7.61 -8.06
N ALA A 92 10.13 -6.43 -7.43
CA ALA A 92 8.98 -5.79 -6.77
C ALA A 92 7.82 -5.55 -7.75
N PHE A 93 8.10 -4.95 -8.91
CA PHE A 93 7.10 -4.79 -9.98
C PHE A 93 6.73 -6.13 -10.63
N GLY A 94 7.58 -7.16 -10.54
CA GLY A 94 7.26 -8.52 -10.95
C GLY A 94 6.16 -9.14 -10.09
N ILE A 95 6.23 -8.98 -8.77
CA ILE A 95 5.20 -9.39 -7.80
C ILE A 95 3.87 -8.70 -8.13
N ILE A 96 3.89 -7.37 -8.31
CA ILE A 96 2.70 -6.59 -8.66
C ILE A 96 2.08 -7.11 -9.97
N ARG A 97 2.86 -7.19 -11.05
CA ARG A 97 2.34 -7.56 -12.38
C ARG A 97 1.84 -9.02 -12.46
N LYS A 98 2.42 -9.90 -11.64
CA LYS A 98 1.97 -11.29 -11.52
C LYS A 98 0.71 -11.45 -10.66
N GLY A 99 0.20 -10.38 -10.05
CA GLY A 99 -0.99 -10.44 -9.19
C GLY A 99 -0.73 -11.21 -7.89
N MET A 100 0.50 -11.13 -7.37
CA MET A 100 0.88 -11.80 -6.12
C MET A 100 0.52 -10.98 -4.85
N LEU A 101 -0.09 -9.81 -5.03
CA LEU A 101 -0.65 -9.00 -3.94
C LEU A 101 -2.11 -9.39 -3.76
N ASP A 102 -2.50 -9.70 -2.53
CA ASP A 102 -3.89 -10.01 -2.19
C ASP A 102 -4.76 -8.74 -2.23
N MET A 103 -4.17 -7.58 -1.95
CA MET A 103 -4.90 -6.31 -1.95
C MET A 103 -3.98 -5.12 -2.21
N THR A 104 -4.51 -4.13 -2.92
CA THR A 104 -3.93 -2.79 -3.02
C THR A 104 -4.98 -1.75 -2.60
N ILE A 105 -4.60 -0.80 -1.74
CA ILE A 105 -5.45 0.36 -1.40
C ILE A 105 -4.80 1.63 -1.93
N LEU A 106 -5.48 2.33 -2.84
CA LEU A 106 -4.99 3.56 -3.47
C LEU A 106 -5.90 4.76 -3.15
N GLY A 107 -5.29 5.95 -3.10
CA GLY A 107 -6.03 7.20 -3.19
C GLY A 107 -6.48 7.48 -4.62
N ALA A 108 -7.58 8.21 -4.75
CA ALA A 108 -8.16 8.63 -6.02
C ALA A 108 -8.51 10.12 -5.99
N LEU A 109 -8.38 10.79 -7.14
CA LEU A 109 -9.01 12.09 -7.37
C LEU A 109 -10.44 11.89 -7.82
N GLU A 110 -10.64 10.97 -8.77
CA GLU A 110 -11.95 10.58 -9.29
C GLU A 110 -11.97 9.07 -9.54
N VAL A 111 -13.15 8.48 -9.37
CA VAL A 111 -13.43 7.07 -9.71
C VAL A 111 -14.73 7.05 -10.53
N SER A 112 -14.71 6.44 -11.70
CA SER A 112 -15.91 6.31 -12.54
C SER A 112 -16.84 5.20 -12.02
N SER A 113 -18.12 5.21 -12.43
CA SER A 113 -19.06 4.13 -12.10
C SER A 113 -18.66 2.77 -12.69
N HIS A 114 -17.77 2.75 -13.68
CA HIS A 114 -17.25 1.54 -14.32
C HIS A 114 -15.93 1.07 -13.70
N GLY A 115 -15.40 1.78 -12.70
CA GLY A 115 -14.15 1.43 -12.02
C GLY A 115 -12.89 2.10 -12.59
N ASP A 116 -13.03 3.07 -13.50
CA ASP A 116 -11.86 3.82 -13.98
C ASP A 116 -11.29 4.69 -12.86
N LEU A 117 -9.96 4.65 -12.69
CA LEU A 117 -9.25 5.37 -11.62
C LEU A 117 -8.44 6.54 -12.19
N ALA A 118 -8.69 7.75 -11.69
CA ALA A 118 -7.86 8.92 -11.97
C ALA A 118 -7.18 9.40 -10.67
N ASN A 119 -5.85 9.27 -10.58
CA ASN A 119 -5.13 9.59 -9.35
C ASN A 119 -3.73 10.22 -9.52
N TRP A 120 -3.26 10.47 -10.74
CA TRP A 120 -1.86 10.84 -10.99
C TRP A 120 -1.63 12.13 -11.80
N ILE A 121 -2.65 12.67 -12.47
CA ILE A 121 -2.52 13.92 -13.23
C ILE A 121 -3.75 14.83 -13.08
N VAL A 122 -3.51 16.12 -12.90
CA VAL A 122 -4.51 17.18 -13.06
C VAL A 122 -3.93 18.17 -14.07
N PRO A 123 -4.47 18.24 -15.29
CA PRO A 123 -3.95 19.12 -16.33
C PRO A 123 -3.80 20.56 -15.85
N GLY A 124 -2.62 21.15 -16.10
CA GLY A 124 -2.30 22.53 -15.67
C GLY A 124 -1.92 22.68 -14.19
N LYS A 125 -1.84 21.60 -13.40
CA LYS A 125 -1.29 21.60 -12.03
C LYS A 125 -0.04 20.73 -11.94
N ARG A 126 0.86 21.05 -11.01
CA ARG A 126 1.96 20.15 -10.65
C ARG A 126 1.44 19.01 -9.80
N VAL A 127 1.73 17.79 -10.24
CA VAL A 127 1.46 16.55 -9.51
C VAL A 127 2.69 15.67 -9.62
N PRO A 128 3.06 14.93 -8.56
CA PRO A 128 4.08 13.89 -8.66
C PRO A 128 3.58 12.87 -9.69
N GLY A 129 4.44 12.44 -10.63
CA GLY A 129 4.05 11.55 -11.73
C GLY A 129 3.43 10.21 -11.28
N MET A 130 3.11 9.33 -12.23
CA MET A 130 2.29 8.13 -11.97
C MET A 130 2.82 7.16 -10.90
N GLY A 131 4.12 7.14 -10.61
CA GLY A 131 4.72 6.13 -9.74
C GLY A 131 4.39 4.70 -10.21
N GLY A 132 4.18 3.77 -9.29
CA GLY A 132 3.64 2.43 -9.58
C GLY A 132 2.10 2.34 -9.61
N ALA A 133 1.38 3.46 -9.59
CA ALA A 133 -0.08 3.45 -9.40
C ALA A 133 -0.84 2.72 -10.53
N ILE A 134 -0.34 2.78 -11.77
CA ILE A 134 -0.97 2.13 -12.92
C ILE A 134 -0.91 0.60 -12.76
N GLU A 135 0.27 0.06 -12.46
CA GLU A 135 0.49 -1.37 -12.30
C GLU A 135 -0.27 -1.92 -11.09
N LEU A 136 -0.30 -1.17 -9.99
CA LEU A 136 -1.00 -1.53 -8.77
C LEU A 136 -2.53 -1.60 -8.95
N ALA A 137 -3.10 -0.70 -9.78
CA ALA A 137 -4.53 -0.67 -10.05
C ALA A 137 -5.01 -1.81 -10.97
N GLN A 138 -4.13 -2.43 -11.75
CA GLN A 138 -4.51 -3.43 -12.75
C GLN A 138 -4.68 -4.87 -12.22
N LYS A 139 -4.00 -5.23 -11.12
CA LYS A 139 -3.69 -6.65 -10.83
C LYS A 139 -3.88 -7.10 -9.38
N SER A 140 -4.59 -6.35 -8.54
CA SER A 140 -4.95 -6.83 -7.19
C SER A 140 -6.32 -7.50 -7.22
N GLU A 141 -6.37 -8.81 -6.99
CA GLU A 141 -7.62 -9.55 -6.81
C GLU A 141 -7.87 -9.77 -5.33
N LYS A 142 -8.90 -9.12 -4.79
CA LYS A 142 -9.38 -9.47 -3.46
C LYS A 142 -10.22 -10.74 -3.56
N GLY A 143 -9.67 -11.87 -3.12
CA GLY A 143 -10.42 -13.12 -2.95
C GLY A 143 -10.39 -14.10 -4.13
N GLY A 144 -9.23 -14.29 -4.78
CA GLY A 144 -8.95 -15.48 -5.56
C GLY A 144 -8.30 -16.52 -4.65
N GLY A 145 -8.92 -17.70 -4.49
CA GLY A 145 -8.24 -18.83 -3.87
C GLY A 145 -6.91 -19.04 -4.59
N ARG A 146 -5.84 -19.29 -3.82
CA ARG A 146 -4.61 -19.84 -4.38
C ARG A 146 -4.98 -21.20 -4.96
N ASP A 147 -5.36 -21.24 -6.24
CA ASP A 147 -5.53 -22.48 -6.96
C ASP A 147 -4.23 -23.27 -6.80
N GLU A 148 -4.33 -24.43 -6.16
CA GLU A 148 -3.20 -25.34 -5.97
C GLU A 148 -2.55 -25.62 -7.33
N PRO A 149 -1.21 -25.69 -7.41
CA PRO A 149 -0.55 -26.06 -8.64
C PRO A 149 -1.01 -27.48 -9.05
N PRO A 150 -1.21 -27.76 -10.35
CA PRO A 150 -1.55 -29.10 -10.78
C PRO A 150 -0.42 -30.05 -10.38
N GLY A 151 -0.78 -31.08 -9.61
CA GLY A 151 0.11 -32.17 -9.19
C GLY A 151 0.49 -33.13 -10.32
#